data_AF-A0A3D3R987-F1
#
_entry.id   AF-A0A3D3R987-F1
#
_cell.length_a   1.000
_cell.length_b   1.000
_cell.length_c   1.000
_cell.angle_alpha   90.00
_cell.angle_beta   90.00
_cell.angle_gamma   90.00
#
_symmetry.space_group_name_H-M   'P 1'
#
loop_
_entity.id
_entity.type
_entity.pdbx_description
1 polymer ?
#
loop_
_entity_poly.entity_id
_entity_poly.type
_entity_poly.pdbx_seq_one_letter_code
_entity_poly.pdbx_strand_id
1 'polypeptide(L)'
;MHEAQSASAPTQHRQLLSQLSGVLRDLEPIQNQLLELYQKKSQALRQIDVKLIDECGAIEEELTRNLQFVLLRRQQLLQAAGQQGLPADSLHDLLLKLDVPEAESFFPRIEAAQQRSRKLRHETWVQWIVSTRSYQHYSQVLELIAHAGQKVPTYSRGQNESSTGGVIFDASA
;
A
#
# COMPACT_ATOMS: atom_id res chain seq x y z
N MET A 1 0.46 52.93 -0.39
CA MET A 1 -0.46 51.89 -0.89
C MET A 1 -0.03 50.48 -0.42
N HIS A 2 -0.01 50.21 0.90
CA HIS A 2 0.43 48.90 1.44
C HIS A 2 -0.59 48.23 2.40
N GLU A 3 -1.80 48.76 2.58
CA GLU A 3 -2.73 48.26 3.62
C GLU A 3 -3.68 47.13 3.17
N ALA A 4 -3.63 46.68 1.91
CA ALA A 4 -4.56 45.65 1.41
C ALA A 4 -4.09 44.19 1.62
N GLN A 5 -2.81 43.94 1.94
CA GLN A 5 -2.27 42.57 2.00
C GLN A 5 -2.56 41.83 3.31
N SER A 6 -2.69 42.55 4.44
CA SER A 6 -2.84 41.96 5.78
C SER A 6 -4.20 41.28 6.03
N ALA A 7 -5.26 41.68 5.33
CA ALA A 7 -6.58 41.05 5.44
C ALA A 7 -6.71 39.74 4.63
N SER A 8 -5.84 39.51 3.64
CA SER A 8 -5.92 38.34 2.74
C SER A 8 -5.26 37.08 3.32
N ALA A 9 -4.13 37.25 4.03
CA ALA A 9 -3.38 36.16 4.66
C ALA A 9 -4.19 35.33 5.68
N PRO A 10 -4.95 35.91 6.63
CA PRO A 10 -5.72 35.13 7.60
C PRO A 10 -6.86 34.31 6.95
N THR A 11 -7.47 34.81 5.88
CA THR A 11 -8.49 34.07 5.12
C THR A 11 -7.88 32.91 4.33
N GLN A 12 -6.69 33.10 3.75
CA GLN A 12 -5.96 32.05 3.03
C GLN A 12 -5.48 30.94 3.97
N HIS A 13 -4.95 31.28 5.16
CA HIS A 13 -4.54 30.29 6.16
C HIS A 13 -5.72 29.43 6.62
N ARG A 14 -6.89 30.06 6.87
CA ARG A 14 -8.11 29.33 7.23
C ARG A 14 -8.60 28.41 6.11
N GLN A 15 -8.44 28.82 4.85
CA GLN A 15 -8.76 27.97 3.70
C GLN A 15 -7.83 26.73 3.62
N LEU A 16 -6.52 26.90 3.82
CA LEU A 16 -5.56 25.78 3.85
C LEU A 16 -5.89 24.80 4.98
N LEU A 17 -6.22 25.28 6.18
CA LEU A 17 -6.63 24.43 7.30
C LEU A 17 -7.93 23.67 7.01
N SER A 18 -8.90 24.31 6.36
CA SER A 18 -10.14 23.66 5.92
C SER A 18 -9.87 22.53 4.92
N GLN A 19 -9.03 22.79 3.92
CA GLN A 19 -8.62 21.78 2.95
C GLN A 19 -7.86 20.62 3.60
N LEU A 20 -6.94 20.92 4.53
CA LEU A 20 -6.22 19.91 5.30
C LEU A 20 -7.18 19.04 6.13
N SER A 21 -8.17 19.66 6.77
CA SER A 21 -9.21 18.95 7.51
C SER A 21 -9.99 17.98 6.62
N GLY A 22 -10.33 18.41 5.40
CA GLY A 22 -10.94 17.56 4.38
C GLY A 22 -10.05 16.37 4.01
N VAL A 23 -8.77 16.62 3.72
CA VAL A 23 -7.80 15.55 3.39
C VAL A 23 -7.70 14.52 4.52
N LEU A 24 -7.56 14.97 5.78
CA LEU A 24 -7.43 14.05 6.91
C LEU A 24 -8.74 13.30 7.22
N ARG A 25 -9.88 13.96 7.04
CA ARG A 25 -11.21 13.34 7.21
C ARG A 25 -11.44 12.20 6.23
N ASP A 26 -10.94 12.34 5.00
CA ASP A 26 -11.08 11.30 3.98
C ASP A 26 -9.99 10.22 4.09
N LEU A 27 -8.78 10.60 4.53
CA LEU A 27 -7.67 9.67 4.69
C LEU A 27 -7.91 8.64 5.80
N GLU A 28 -8.39 9.10 6.95
CA GLU A 28 -8.56 8.28 8.14
C GLU A 28 -9.45 7.03 7.95
N PRO A 29 -10.67 7.13 7.41
CA PRO A 29 -11.52 5.96 7.20
C PRO A 29 -10.88 4.97 6.22
N ILE A 30 -10.26 5.46 5.14
CA ILE A 30 -9.60 4.59 4.14
C ILE A 30 -8.45 3.81 4.79
N GLN A 31 -7.63 4.47 5.61
CA GLN A 31 -6.52 3.79 6.30
C GLN A 31 -7.01 2.71 7.27
N ASN A 32 -8.10 2.98 8.01
CA ASN A 32 -8.68 2.00 8.93
C ASN A 32 -9.27 0.82 8.17
N GLN A 33 -10.03 1.08 7.10
CA GLN A 33 -10.62 0.05 6.24
C GLN A 33 -9.54 -0.82 5.59
N LEU A 34 -8.44 -0.23 5.10
CA LEU A 34 -7.31 -1.00 4.55
C LEU A 34 -6.65 -1.88 5.62
N LEU A 35 -6.49 -1.39 6.86
CA LEU A 35 -5.92 -2.19 7.94
C LEU A 35 -6.81 -3.40 8.30
N GLU A 36 -8.12 -3.18 8.40
CA GLU A 36 -9.10 -4.24 8.65
C GLU A 36 -9.12 -5.25 7.48
N LEU A 37 -9.09 -4.76 6.25
CA LEU A 37 -9.03 -5.59 5.05
C LEU A 37 -7.77 -6.46 5.04
N TYR A 38 -6.61 -5.92 5.40
CA TYR A 38 -5.37 -6.68 5.46
C TYR A 38 -5.33 -7.72 6.56
N GLN A 39 -5.97 -7.47 7.70
CA GLN A 39 -6.17 -8.49 8.72
C GLN A 39 -7.07 -9.62 8.20
N LYS A 40 -8.20 -9.27 7.55
CA LYS A 40 -9.13 -10.23 6.95
C LYS A 40 -8.46 -11.07 5.86
N LYS A 41 -7.72 -10.43 4.95
CA LYS A 41 -6.96 -11.10 3.87
C LYS A 41 -5.87 -12.00 4.42
N SER A 42 -5.16 -11.59 5.48
CA SER A 42 -4.16 -12.42 6.17
C SER A 42 -4.78 -13.68 6.79
N GLN A 43 -5.97 -13.58 7.38
CA GLN A 43 -6.70 -14.74 7.88
C GLN A 43 -7.15 -15.66 6.73
N ALA A 44 -7.68 -15.10 5.65
CA ALA A 44 -8.10 -15.86 4.47
C ALA A 44 -6.93 -16.65 3.84
N LEU A 45 -5.74 -16.02 3.75
CA LEU A 45 -4.51 -16.68 3.28
C LEU A 45 -4.11 -17.87 4.16
N ARG A 46 -4.24 -17.77 5.48
CA ARG A 46 -3.93 -18.88 6.41
C ARG A 46 -4.90 -20.04 6.29
N GLN A 47 -6.16 -19.75 5.95
CA GLN A 47 -7.23 -20.75 5.80
C GLN A 47 -7.35 -21.27 4.36
N ILE A 48 -6.58 -20.71 3.42
CA ILE A 48 -6.67 -21.02 1.98
C ILE A 48 -8.10 -20.75 1.45
N ASP A 49 -8.75 -19.71 1.96
CA ASP A 49 -10.06 -19.29 1.48
C ASP A 49 -9.90 -18.41 0.24
N VAL A 50 -9.80 -19.06 -0.92
CA VAL A 50 -9.57 -18.40 -2.21
C VAL A 50 -10.67 -17.38 -2.54
N LYS A 51 -11.93 -17.70 -2.23
CA LYS A 51 -13.06 -16.79 -2.51
C LYS A 51 -12.92 -15.51 -1.71
N LEU A 52 -12.60 -15.63 -0.42
CA LEU A 52 -12.44 -14.47 0.44
C LEU A 52 -11.19 -13.65 0.06
N ILE A 53 -10.14 -14.28 -0.44
CA ILE A 53 -8.96 -13.59 -0.98
C ILE A 53 -9.35 -12.74 -2.20
N ASP A 54 -10.12 -13.31 -3.14
CA ASP A 54 -10.57 -12.60 -4.34
C ASP A 54 -11.51 -11.42 -4.00
N GLU A 55 -12.47 -11.64 -3.09
CA GLU A 55 -13.35 -10.57 -2.58
C GLU A 55 -12.53 -9.44 -1.92
N CYS A 56 -11.51 -9.79 -1.12
CA CYS A 56 -10.63 -8.80 -0.52
C CYS A 56 -9.85 -8.02 -1.59
N GLY A 57 -9.46 -8.65 -2.69
CA GLY A 57 -8.78 -7.99 -3.81
C GLY A 57 -9.63 -6.88 -4.44
N ALA A 58 -10.91 -7.14 -4.71
CA ALA A 58 -11.81 -6.13 -5.29
C ALA A 58 -11.98 -4.90 -4.38
N ILE A 59 -12.13 -5.13 -3.07
CA ILE A 59 -12.23 -4.05 -2.06
C ILE A 59 -10.91 -3.29 -1.94
N GLU A 60 -9.78 -4.00 -1.96
CA GLU A 60 -8.44 -3.39 -1.90
C GLU A 60 -8.20 -2.43 -3.06
N GLU A 61 -8.60 -2.82 -4.26
CA GLU A 61 -8.48 -1.96 -5.43
C GLU A 61 -9.30 -0.67 -5.29
N GLU A 62 -10.54 -0.77 -4.80
CA GLU A 62 -11.40 0.39 -4.57
C GLU A 62 -10.80 1.34 -3.54
N LEU A 63 -10.38 0.82 -2.38
CA LEU A 63 -9.76 1.62 -1.34
C LEU A 63 -8.44 2.25 -1.81
N THR A 64 -7.66 1.54 -2.61
CA THR A 64 -6.41 2.06 -3.18
C THR A 64 -6.68 3.20 -4.16
N ARG A 65 -7.70 3.08 -5.03
CA ARG A 65 -8.13 4.19 -5.90
C ARG A 65 -8.56 5.41 -5.08
N ASN A 66 -9.36 5.20 -4.03
CA ASN A 66 -9.79 6.29 -3.14
C ASN A 66 -8.60 6.96 -2.43
N LEU A 67 -7.62 6.16 -1.98
CA LEU A 67 -6.40 6.67 -1.36
C LEU A 67 -5.60 7.53 -2.34
N GLN A 68 -5.48 7.13 -3.61
CA GLN A 68 -4.80 7.93 -4.64
C GLN A 68 -5.44 9.31 -4.82
N PHE A 69 -6.78 9.40 -4.83
CA PHE A 69 -7.48 10.69 -4.89
C PHE A 69 -7.21 11.57 -3.66
N VAL A 70 -7.12 11.00 -2.47
CA VAL A 70 -6.75 11.75 -1.25
C VAL A 70 -5.31 12.25 -1.33
N LEU A 71 -4.37 11.41 -1.78
CA LEU A 71 -2.97 11.78 -1.93
C LEU A 71 -2.76 12.87 -2.98
N LEU A 72 -3.50 12.82 -4.09
CA LEU A 72 -3.48 13.87 -5.10
C LEU A 72 -3.97 15.21 -4.52
N ARG A 73 -5.06 15.20 -3.75
CA ARG A 73 -5.57 16.41 -3.06
C ARG A 73 -4.57 16.97 -2.05
N ARG A 74 -3.88 16.10 -1.30
CA ARG A 74 -2.76 16.51 -0.43
C ARG A 74 -1.66 17.21 -1.23
N GLN A 75 -1.27 16.63 -2.36
CA GLN A 75 -0.21 17.19 -3.20
C GLN A 75 -0.60 18.57 -3.75
N GLN A 76 -1.84 18.71 -4.23
CA GLN A 76 -2.37 20.00 -4.70
C GLN A 76 -2.37 21.06 -3.59
N LEU A 77 -2.75 20.68 -2.36
CA LEU A 77 -2.68 21.58 -1.20
C LEU A 77 -1.25 22.06 -0.93
N LEU A 78 -0.27 21.15 -0.89
CA LEU A 78 1.13 21.51 -0.67
C LEU A 78 1.70 22.38 -1.80
N GLN A 79 1.32 22.11 -3.04
CA GLN A 79 1.71 22.95 -4.18
C GLN A 79 1.11 24.36 -4.09
N ALA A 80 -0.17 24.47 -3.73
CA ALA A 80 -0.82 25.77 -3.52
C ALA A 80 -0.16 26.56 -2.38
N ALA A 81 0.24 25.90 -1.30
CA ALA A 81 0.99 26.51 -0.21
C ALA A 81 2.39 26.96 -0.66
N GLY A 82 3.09 26.14 -1.46
CA GLY A 82 4.40 26.50 -2.04
C GLY A 82 4.34 27.75 -2.92
N GLN A 83 3.28 27.91 -3.71
CA GLN A 83 3.05 29.12 -4.52
C GLN A 83 2.87 30.39 -3.68
N GLN A 84 2.51 30.23 -2.40
CA GLN A 84 2.36 31.31 -1.43
C GLN A 84 3.63 31.54 -0.61
N GLY A 85 4.73 30.85 -0.92
CA GLY A 85 6.00 30.93 -0.18
C GLY A 85 6.01 30.15 1.14
N LEU A 86 5.01 29.29 1.36
CA LEU A 86 4.97 28.39 2.52
C LEU A 86 5.71 27.07 2.22
N PRO A 87 6.15 26.33 3.26
CA PRO A 87 6.74 25.01 3.09
C PRO A 87 5.82 24.05 2.34
N ALA A 88 6.36 23.37 1.34
CA ALA A 88 5.62 22.44 0.48
C ALA A 88 6.07 20.97 0.63
N ASP A 89 7.09 20.70 1.46
CA ASP A 89 7.67 19.35 1.60
C ASP A 89 6.77 18.44 2.43
N SER A 90 6.19 18.96 3.51
CA SER A 90 5.35 18.18 4.40
C SER A 90 4.21 19.01 5.00
N LEU A 91 3.11 18.32 5.35
CA LEU A 91 1.99 18.94 6.06
C LEU A 91 2.39 19.39 7.47
N HIS A 92 3.42 18.77 8.04
CA HIS A 92 3.94 19.13 9.36
C HIS A 92 4.66 20.48 9.29
N ASP A 93 5.57 20.65 8.33
CA ASP A 93 6.32 21.90 8.14
C ASP A 93 5.40 23.04 7.73
N LEU A 94 4.37 22.73 6.93
CA LEU A 94 3.32 23.69 6.59
C LEU A 94 2.62 24.22 7.85
N LEU A 95 2.18 23.33 8.75
CA LEU A 95 1.49 23.73 9.99
C LEU A 95 2.41 24.51 10.93
N LEU A 96 3.67 24.12 11.05
CA LEU A 96 4.67 24.85 11.85
C LEU A 96 4.83 26.30 11.36
N LYS A 97 4.72 26.53 10.04
CA LYS A 97 4.86 27.88 9.48
C LYS A 97 3.59 28.73 9.59
N LEU A 98 2.41 28.11 9.60
CA LEU A 98 1.14 28.85 9.73
C LEU A 98 1.01 29.54 11.09
N ASP A 99 1.58 28.96 12.16
CA ASP A 99 1.63 29.52 13.53
C ASP A 99 0.27 30.08 14.01
N VAL A 100 -0.80 29.30 13.79
CA VAL A 100 -2.17 29.64 14.22
C VAL A 100 -2.68 28.63 15.26
N PRO A 101 -3.45 29.04 16.28
CA PRO A 101 -3.93 28.13 17.33
C PRO A 101 -4.73 26.94 16.81
N GLU A 102 -5.50 27.12 15.73
CA GLU A 102 -6.30 26.06 15.13
C GLU A 102 -5.44 24.91 14.55
N ALA A 103 -4.17 25.20 14.20
CA ALA A 103 -3.22 24.23 13.68
C ALA A 103 -2.84 23.15 14.70
N GLU A 104 -2.89 23.47 16.00
CA GLU A 104 -2.47 22.55 17.07
C GLU A 104 -3.24 21.23 17.05
N SER A 105 -4.54 21.29 16.73
CA SER A 105 -5.42 20.12 16.65
C SER A 105 -5.05 19.14 15.52
N PHE A 106 -4.28 19.57 14.53
CA PHE A 106 -3.92 18.76 13.36
C PHE A 106 -2.68 17.90 13.57
N PHE A 107 -1.74 18.33 14.43
CA PHE A 107 -0.53 17.56 14.74
C PHE A 107 -0.82 16.11 15.17
N PRO A 108 -1.68 15.85 16.18
CA PRO A 108 -1.95 14.47 16.59
C PRO A 108 -2.64 13.65 15.49
N ARG A 109 -3.47 14.28 14.66
CA ARG A 109 -4.16 13.60 13.54
C ARG A 109 -3.19 13.21 12.43
N ILE A 110 -2.22 14.08 12.13
CA ILE A 110 -1.16 13.79 11.16
C ILE A 110 -0.27 12.67 11.68
N GLU A 111 0.11 12.71 12.95
CA GLU A 111 0.92 11.66 13.57
C GLU A 111 0.20 10.30 13.53
N ALA A 112 -1.07 10.25 13.93
CA ALA A 112 -1.88 9.04 13.86
C ALA A 112 -1.97 8.50 12.41
N ALA A 113 -2.17 9.38 11.43
CA ALA A 113 -2.19 8.99 10.03
C ALA A 113 -0.83 8.44 9.55
N GLN A 114 0.29 8.99 10.02
CA GLN A 114 1.62 8.47 9.72
C GLN A 114 1.85 7.09 10.36
N GLN A 115 1.44 6.91 11.61
CA GLN A 115 1.54 5.62 12.31
C GLN A 115 0.73 4.54 11.57
N ARG A 116 -0.51 4.84 11.16
CA ARG A 116 -1.33 3.95 10.33
C ARG A 116 -0.66 3.62 9.01
N SER A 117 -0.08 4.60 8.31
CA SER A 117 0.68 4.36 7.07
C SER A 117 1.90 3.47 7.26
N ARG A 118 2.60 3.55 8.41
CA ARG A 118 3.71 2.64 8.73
C ARG A 118 3.21 1.21 8.93
N LYS A 119 2.10 1.04 9.66
CA LYS A 119 1.47 -0.26 9.87
C LYS A 119 0.97 -0.86 8.57
N LEU A 120 0.28 -0.09 7.72
CA LEU A 120 -0.17 -0.52 6.40
C LEU A 120 0.99 -1.02 5.54
N ARG A 121 2.10 -0.26 5.47
CA ARG A 121 3.30 -0.70 4.74
C ARG A 121 3.82 -2.04 5.28
N HIS A 122 3.90 -2.20 6.59
CA HIS A 122 4.33 -3.47 7.17
C HIS A 122 3.44 -4.64 6.73
N GLU A 123 2.11 -4.50 6.83
CA GLU A 123 1.16 -5.53 6.41
C GLU A 123 1.26 -5.86 4.92
N THR A 124 1.35 -4.85 4.05
CA THR A 124 1.52 -5.05 2.60
C THR A 124 2.80 -5.83 2.31
N TRP A 125 3.90 -5.51 2.99
CA TRP A 125 5.18 -6.23 2.83
C TRP A 125 5.06 -7.69 3.25
N VAL A 126 4.43 -7.97 4.40
CA VAL A 126 4.19 -9.34 4.86
C VAL A 126 3.38 -10.12 3.83
N GLN A 127 2.28 -9.54 3.34
CA GLN A 127 1.44 -10.19 2.32
C GLN A 127 2.21 -10.45 1.02
N TRP A 128 2.99 -9.48 0.55
CA TRP A 128 3.80 -9.64 -0.65
C TRP A 128 4.81 -10.79 -0.51
N ILE A 129 5.48 -10.90 0.64
CA ILE A 129 6.41 -12.01 0.93
C ILE A 129 5.68 -13.36 0.89
N VAL A 130 4.52 -13.47 1.54
CA VAL A 130 3.73 -14.70 1.58
C VAL A 130 3.30 -15.10 0.17
N SER A 131 2.67 -14.19 -0.58
CA SER A 131 2.21 -14.46 -1.95
C SER A 131 3.36 -14.86 -2.87
N THR A 132 4.51 -14.19 -2.77
CA THR A 132 5.69 -14.50 -3.60
C THR A 132 6.23 -15.89 -3.29
N ARG A 133 6.36 -16.25 -2.01
CA ARG A 133 6.84 -17.59 -1.62
C ARG A 133 5.86 -18.68 -1.99
N SER A 134 4.56 -18.46 -1.81
CA SER A 134 3.53 -19.40 -2.23
C SER A 134 3.58 -19.65 -3.74
N TYR A 135 3.69 -18.58 -4.55
CA TYR A 135 3.82 -18.69 -6.00
C TYR A 135 5.05 -19.53 -6.42
N GLN A 136 6.21 -19.24 -5.83
CA GLN A 136 7.44 -19.99 -6.10
C GLN A 136 7.29 -21.48 -5.77
N HIS A 137 6.71 -21.80 -4.62
CA HIS A 137 6.48 -23.17 -4.21
C HIS A 137 5.54 -23.91 -5.17
N TYR A 138 4.42 -23.29 -5.56
CA TYR A 138 3.48 -23.91 -6.49
C TYR A 138 4.09 -24.08 -7.89
N SER A 139 4.91 -23.13 -8.36
CA SER A 139 5.65 -23.30 -9.61
C SER A 139 6.58 -24.51 -9.57
N GLN A 140 7.32 -24.70 -8.47
CA GLN A 140 8.20 -25.87 -8.30
C GLN A 140 7.43 -27.19 -8.26
N VAL A 141 6.27 -27.21 -7.59
CA VAL A 141 5.38 -28.39 -7.57
C VAL A 141 4.86 -28.70 -8.97
N LEU A 142 4.45 -27.68 -9.73
CA LEU A 142 3.99 -27.85 -11.10
C LEU A 142 5.09 -28.36 -12.03
N GLU A 143 6.33 -27.85 -11.91
CA GLU A 143 7.48 -28.39 -12.63
C GLU A 143 7.75 -29.85 -12.29
N LEU A 144 7.68 -30.21 -11.00
CA LEU A 144 7.86 -31.59 -10.56
C LEU A 144 6.78 -32.52 -11.16
N ILE A 145 5.53 -32.08 -11.20
CA ILE A 145 4.43 -32.84 -11.82
C ILE A 145 4.63 -32.94 -13.33
N ALA A 146 4.89 -31.82 -14.00
CA ALA A 146 5.04 -31.74 -15.46
C ALA A 146 6.21 -32.61 -15.97
N HIS A 147 7.26 -32.76 -15.16
CA HIS A 147 8.41 -33.58 -15.51
C HIS A 147 8.47 -34.92 -14.75
N ALA A 148 7.39 -35.33 -14.07
CA ALA A 148 7.31 -36.56 -13.28
C ALA A 148 8.52 -36.76 -12.32
N GLY A 149 9.00 -35.68 -11.69
CA GLY A 149 10.16 -35.68 -10.81
C GLY A 149 11.52 -35.59 -11.51
N GLN A 150 11.58 -35.58 -12.84
CA GLN A 150 12.83 -35.41 -13.59
C GLN A 150 13.17 -33.93 -13.69
N LYS A 151 14.21 -33.46 -12.98
CA LYS A 151 14.72 -32.10 -13.20
C LYS A 151 15.11 -31.94 -14.67
N VAL A 152 14.52 -30.97 -15.37
CA VAL A 152 15.03 -30.55 -16.69
C VAL A 152 16.50 -30.17 -16.50
N PRO A 153 17.46 -30.85 -17.16
CA PRO A 153 18.86 -30.53 -16.96
C PRO A 153 19.13 -29.15 -17.57
N THR A 154 19.31 -28.13 -16.72
CA THR A 154 19.61 -26.74 -17.10
C THR A 154 20.91 -26.62 -17.91
N TYR A 155 21.70 -27.70 -17.98
CA TYR A 155 22.81 -27.87 -18.92
C TYR A 155 22.66 -29.22 -19.65
N SER A 156 21.85 -29.27 -20.70
CA SER A 156 21.88 -30.38 -21.64
C SER A 156 21.87 -29.88 -23.07
N ARG A 157 22.83 -29.00 -23.38
CA ARG A 157 23.28 -28.84 -24.76
C ARG A 157 24.21 -30.01 -25.07
N GLY A 158 23.60 -31.14 -25.41
CA GLY A 158 24.27 -32.32 -25.94
C GLY A 158 24.59 -33.40 -24.92
N GLN A 159 23.63 -34.29 -24.65
CA GLN A 159 23.86 -35.73 -24.71
C GLN A 159 22.55 -36.49 -24.45
N ASN A 160 22.07 -37.09 -25.54
CA ASN A 160 21.23 -38.28 -25.70
C ASN A 160 20.23 -38.70 -24.60
N GLU A 161 19.00 -38.81 -25.09
CA GLU A 161 17.86 -39.57 -24.58
C GLU A 161 18.23 -40.89 -23.88
N SER A 162 17.62 -41.11 -22.72
CA SER A 162 17.20 -42.45 -22.31
C SER A 162 15.97 -42.32 -21.42
N SER A 163 14.82 -42.57 -22.02
CA SER A 163 13.50 -42.69 -21.41
C SER A 163 13.45 -43.86 -20.43
N THR A 164 13.29 -43.59 -19.13
CA THR A 164 12.77 -44.57 -18.17
C THR A 164 11.85 -43.88 -17.16
N GLY A 165 10.61 -43.67 -17.58
CA GLY A 165 9.51 -43.12 -16.77
C GLY A 165 8.87 -44.15 -15.83
N GLY A 166 9.66 -44.83 -15.00
CA GLY A 166 9.17 -45.94 -14.15
C GLY A 166 9.47 -45.86 -12.66
N VAL A 167 10.17 -44.82 -12.16
CA VAL A 167 10.84 -44.93 -10.84
C VAL A 167 10.02 -44.43 -9.63
N ILE A 168 8.81 -43.86 -9.84
CA ILE A 168 7.98 -43.37 -8.72
C ILE A 168 6.96 -44.42 -8.24
N PHE A 169 6.51 -45.33 -9.12
CA PHE A 169 5.58 -46.41 -8.76
C PHE A 169 6.24 -47.78 -8.60
N ASP A 170 7.47 -47.95 -9.10
CA ASP A 170 8.18 -49.22 -9.07
C ASP A 170 9.31 -49.19 -8.03
N ALA A 171 8.93 -49.12 -6.77
CA ALA A 171 9.76 -49.68 -5.71
C ALA A 171 9.48 -51.18 -5.68
N SER A 172 10.15 -51.92 -6.55
CA SER A 172 10.07 -53.38 -6.62
C SER A 172 10.79 -54.05 -5.44
N ALA A 173 10.11 -55.07 -4.89
CA ALA A 173 10.61 -56.19 -4.06
C ALA A 173 10.83 -55.96 -2.55
#